data_AF-A0A370KH15-F1
#
_entry.id   AF-A0A370KH15-F1
#
_cell.length_a   1.000
_cell.length_b   1.000
_cell.length_c   1.000
_cell.angle_alpha   90.00
_cell.angle_beta   90.00
_cell.angle_gamma   90.00
#
_symmetry.space_group_name_H-M   'P 1'
#
loop_
_entity.id
_entity.type
_entity.pdbx_description
1 polymer ?
#
loop_
_entity_poly.entity_id
_entity_poly.type
_entity_poly.pdbx_seq_one_letter_code
_entity_poly.pdbx_strand_id
1 'polypeptide(L)' 'MNILKIAIKELVGMFIDDGALALLALVLIIAVGFSVKWELLESSMAAGILIIGCLLILAESLARAARRKFTQK' A
#
# COMPACT_ATOMS: atom_id res chain seq x y z
N MET A 1 -2.79 -12.73 -23.56
CA MET A 1 -3.62 -11.60 -23.08
C MET A 1 -4.18 -11.98 -21.73
N ASN A 2 -3.46 -11.70 -20.64
CA ASN A 2 -3.91 -12.07 -19.30
C ASN A 2 -4.39 -10.80 -18.61
N ILE A 3 -5.71 -10.67 -18.43
CA ILE A 3 -6.39 -9.51 -17.86
C ILE A 3 -5.77 -9.13 -16.51
N LEU A 4 -5.31 -10.14 -15.76
CA LEU A 4 -4.59 -9.96 -14.50
C LEU A 4 -3.30 -9.13 -14.64
N LYS A 5 -2.53 -9.36 -15.72
CA LYS A 5 -1.26 -8.65 -15.95
C LYS A 5 -1.49 -7.18 -16.31
N ILE A 6 -2.60 -6.90 -17.00
CA ILE A 6 -3.03 -5.54 -17.35
C ILE A 6 -3.54 -4.83 -16.10
N ALA A 7 -4.37 -5.50 -15.29
CA ALA A 7 -4.87 -4.96 -14.03
C ALA A 7 -3.72 -4.62 -13.05
N ILE A 8 -2.72 -5.49 -12.92
CA ILE A 8 -1.55 -5.22 -12.08
C ILE A 8 -0.76 -4.02 -12.63
N LYS A 9 -0.57 -3.92 -13.95
CA LYS A 9 0.19 -2.82 -14.55
C LYS A 9 -0.52 -1.47 -14.40
N GLU A 10 -1.83 -1.43 -14.59
CA GLU A 10 -2.64 -0.24 -14.33
C GLU A 10 -2.66 0.14 -12.85
N LEU A 11 -2.75 -0.85 -11.97
CA LEU A 11 -2.72 -0.62 -10.51
C LEU A 11 -1.39 -0.02 -10.08
N VAL A 12 -0.27 -0.54 -10.60
CA VAL A 12 1.08 0.00 -10.35
C VAL A 12 1.22 1.41 -10.94
N GLY A 13 0.71 1.64 -12.16
CA GLY A 13 0.70 2.97 -12.78
C GLY A 13 -0.05 4.00 -11.93
N MET A 14 -1.20 3.63 -11.39
CA MET A 14 -2.00 4.52 -10.55
C MET A 14 -1.36 4.77 -9.19
N PHE A 15 -0.68 3.78 -8.60
CA PHE A 15 0.05 3.94 -7.34
C PHE A 15 1.20 4.96 -7.45
N ILE A 16 1.85 4.97 -8.61
CA ILE A 16 2.93 5.91 -8.96
C ILE A 16 2.35 7.30 -9.19
N ASP A 17 1.18 7.41 -9.85
CA ASP A 17 0.46 8.67 -10.05
C ASP A 17 -0.09 9.26 -8.73
N ASP A 18 -0.52 8.40 -7.78
CA ASP A 18 -1.12 8.82 -6.51
C ASP A 18 -0.09 9.16 -5.41
N GLY A 19 1.20 9.29 -5.73
CA GLY A 19 2.32 9.86 -4.94
C GLY A 19 2.27 9.80 -3.40
N ALA A 20 1.27 10.46 -2.79
CA ALA A 20 0.90 10.34 -1.38
C ALA A 20 0.75 8.89 -0.88
N LEU A 21 0.30 7.97 -1.73
CA LEU A 21 0.05 6.57 -1.36
C LEU A 21 1.35 5.78 -1.23
N ALA A 22 2.28 5.99 -2.16
CA ALA A 22 3.65 5.49 -2.06
C ALA A 22 4.38 6.11 -0.86
N LEU A 23 4.13 7.39 -0.58
CA LEU A 23 4.69 8.08 0.58
C LEU A 23 4.17 7.48 1.90
N LEU A 24 2.88 7.15 2.00
CA LEU A 24 2.33 6.44 3.16
C LEU A 24 2.98 5.07 3.37
N ALA A 25 3.20 4.30 2.30
CA ALA A 25 3.88 3.01 2.39
C ALA A 25 5.33 3.17 2.87
N LEU A 26 6.04 4.16 2.34
CA LEU A 26 7.40 4.49 2.77
C LEU A 26 7.44 4.87 4.26
N VAL A 27 6.54 5.74 4.70
CA VAL A 27 6.44 6.15 6.11
C VAL A 27 6.12 4.96 7.01
N LEU A 28 5.20 4.07 6.62
CA LEU A 28 4.87 2.86 7.36
C LEU A 28 6.09 1.94 7.50
N ILE A 29 6.84 1.71 6.42
CA ILE A 29 8.05 0.88 6.44
C ILE A 29 9.12 1.49 7.34
N ILE A 30 9.36 2.81 7.24
CA ILE A 30 10.33 3.52 8.08
C ILE A 30 9.91 3.44 9.55
N ALA A 31 8.65 3.73 9.87
CA ALA A 31 8.14 3.72 11.23
C ALA A 31 8.25 2.34 11.89
N VAL A 32 7.86 1.28 11.17
CA VAL A 32 7.97 -0.10 11.70
C VAL A 32 9.44 -0.53 11.79
N GLY A 33 10.26 -0.23 10.78
CA GLY A 33 11.69 -0.56 10.79
C GLY A 33 12.44 0.11 11.95
N PHE A 34 12.14 1.39 12.23
CA PHE A 34 12.68 2.08 13.41
C PHE A 34 12.18 1.44 14.71
N SER A 35 10.88 1.12 14.80
CA SER A 35 10.32 0.51 16.01
C SER A 35 10.96 -0.84 16.33
N VAL A 36 11.26 -1.67 15.32
CA VAL A 36 11.99 -2.93 15.53
C VAL A 36 13.43 -2.69 15.95
N LYS A 37 14.13 -1.73 15.32
CA LYS A 37 15.54 -1.43 15.63
C LYS A 37 15.74 -0.93 17.06
N TRP A 38 14.73 -0.29 17.64
CA TRP A 38 14.76 0.24 19.00
C TRP A 38 14.17 -0.74 20.02
N GLU A 39 13.93 -2.00 19.63
CA GLU A 39 13.31 -3.05 20.45
C GLU A 39 11.95 -2.64 21.05
N LEU A 40 11.26 -1.67 20.44
CA LEU A 40 9.94 -1.21 20.86
C LEU A 40 8.84 -2.22 20.49
N LEU A 41 9.10 -3.07 19.50
CA LEU A 41 8.19 -4.09 18.99
C LEU A 41 8.92 -5.40 18.80
N GLU A 42 8.27 -6.49 19.21
CA GLU A 42 8.70 -7.84 18.87
C GLU A 42 8.68 -8.02 17.34
N SER A 43 9.69 -8.70 16.81
CA SER A 43 9.87 -8.87 15.36
C SER A 43 8.67 -9.55 14.67
N SER A 44 8.01 -10.47 15.39
CA SER A 44 6.76 -11.13 14.98
C SER A 44 5.60 -10.14 14.83
N MET A 45 5.41 -9.26 15.81
CA MET A 45 4.36 -8.24 15.81
C MET A 45 4.61 -7.20 14.73
N ALA A 46 5.85 -6.75 14.56
CA ALA A 46 6.23 -5.81 13.52
C ALA A 46 5.97 -6.34 12.11
N ALA A 47 6.24 -7.63 11.85
CA ALA A 47 5.90 -8.28 10.60
C ALA A 47 4.37 -8.27 10.36
N GLY A 48 3.57 -8.55 11.39
CA GLY A 48 2.11 -8.47 11.31
C GLY A 48 1.61 -7.06 10.99
N ILE A 49 2.16 -6.04 11.65
CA ILE A 49 1.81 -4.63 11.41
C ILE A 49 2.18 -4.22 9.98
N LEU A 50 3.34 -4.64 9.47
CA LEU A 50 3.74 -4.35 8.09
C LEU A 50 2.79 -4.99 7.07
N ILE A 51 2.42 -6.26 7.28
CA ILE A 51 1.50 -6.96 6.37
C ILE A 51 0.14 -6.28 6.36
N ILE A 52 -0.44 -6.02 7.54
CA ILE A 52 -1.75 -5.38 7.66
C ILE A 52 -1.69 -3.95 7.12
N GLY A 53 -0.64 -3.19 7.44
CA GLY A 53 -0.44 -1.83 6.96
C GLY A 53 -0.33 -1.75 5.44
N CYS A 54 0.47 -2.62 4.81
CA CYS A 54 0.54 -2.72 3.35
C CYS A 54 -0.79 -3.11 2.72
N LEU A 55 -1.53 -4.06 3.31
CA LEU A 55 -2.85 -4.46 2.82
C LEU A 55 -3.87 -3.31 2.89
N LEU A 56 -3.86 -2.53 3.98
CA LEU A 56 -4.73 -1.37 4.14
C LEU A 56 -4.41 -0.27 3.11
N ILE A 57 -3.12 0.02 2.91
CA ILE A 57 -2.67 0.99 1.91
C ILE A 57 -3.09 0.54 0.51
N LEU A 58 -2.93 -0.75 0.21
CA LEU A 58 -3.37 -1.33 -1.06
C LEU A 58 -4.90 -1.25 -1.22
N ALA A 59 -5.67 -1.61 -0.19
CA ALA A 59 -7.13 -1.55 -0.20
C ALA A 59 -7.64 -0.11 -0.41
N GLU A 60 -7.03 0.87 0.26
CA GLU A 60 -7.29 2.30 0.04
C GLU A 60 -7.01 2.71 -1.41
N SER A 61 -5.92 2.21 -1.98
CA SER A 61 -5.56 2.44 -3.38
C SER A 61 -6.60 1.87 -4.35
N LEU A 62 -7.03 0.63 -4.14
CA LEU A 62 -8.08 0.02 -4.95
C LEU A 62 -9.43 0.72 -4.76
N ALA A 63 -9.78 1.10 -3.53
CA ALA A 63 -11.03 1.78 -3.24
C ALA A 63 -11.07 3.18 -3.88
N ARG A 64 -9.97 3.94 -3.84
CA ARG A 64 -9.83 5.22 -4.54
C ARG A 64 -9.92 5.03 -6.06
N ALA A 65 -9.22 4.05 -6.61
CA ALA A 65 -9.27 3.71 -8.03
C ALA A 65 -10.70 3.37 -8.48
N ALA A 66 -11.40 2.53 -7.71
CA ALA A 66 -12.79 2.17 -7.97
C ALA A 66 -13.69 3.40 -7.92
N ARG A 67 -13.58 4.24 -6.88
CA ARG A 67 -14.37 5.48 -6.77
C ARG A 67 -14.15 6.44 -7.93
N ARG A 68 -12.90 6.70 -8.32
CA ARG A 68 -12.57 7.57 -9.47
C ARG A 68 -13.16 7.02 -10.78
N LYS A 69 -13.16 5.70 -10.97
CA LYS A 69 -13.74 5.05 -12.15
C LYS A 69 -15.27 5.14 -12.18
N PHE A 70 -15.94 5.16 -11.03
CA PHE A 70 -17.41 5.29 -10.96
C PHE A 70 -17.91 6.74 -11.05
N THR A 71 -17.08 7.75 -10.72
CA THR A 71 -17.45 9.18 -10.84
C THR A 71 -17.34 9.73 -12.27
N GLN A 72 -16.59 9.08 -13.17
CA GLN A 72 -16.47 9.47 -14.58
C GLN A 72 -17.52 8.79 -15.48
N LYS A 73 -18.76 8.63 -14.99
CA LYS A 73 -19.86 8.03 -15.74
C LYS A 73 -21.06 8.96 -15.81
#